data_AF-A0A9D6YGV4-F1
#
_entry.id   AF-A0A9D6YGV4-F1
#
_cell.length_a   1.000
_cell.length_b   1.000
_cell.length_c   1.000
_cell.angle_alpha   90.00
_cell.angle_beta   90.00
_cell.angle_gamma   90.00
#
_symmetry.space_group_name_H-M   'P 1'
#
loop_
_entity.id
_entity.type
_entity.pdbx_description
1 polymer ?
#
loop_
_entity_poly.entity_id
_entity_poly.type
_entity_poly.pdbx_seq_one_letter_code
_entity_poly.pdbx_strand_id
1 'polypeptide(L)'
;MAAPPRPSRRPPPRRQPPRRETPIEWWKKHPWAVVWFGVFLAPFAVLALRLVQEFELDTVVTSLQWVFLLLFLALLVIAVALTAPRSIVRSAGGLLLAVAGVALLLAPMTLVTLGRAACPPRAGSDLGRITAATLLDAWRGGEAGGPAWKTGDAAPAWRDRTGSTKLLEYQRVGSGCWERVAPIVATSTWHEFRVTVKEAEAEPLVKVVVVRTVNDGTTWKVVGVDGPIP
;
A
#
# COMPACT_ATOMS: atom_id res chain seq x y z
N MET A 1 24.25 -33.16 -87.37
CA MET A 1 24.13 -33.52 -85.94
C MET A 1 23.07 -32.61 -85.31
N ALA A 2 22.14 -33.15 -84.54
CA ALA A 2 21.15 -32.35 -83.82
C ALA A 2 21.61 -32.12 -82.37
N ALA A 3 21.40 -30.92 -81.83
CA ALA A 3 21.73 -30.61 -80.44
C ALA A 3 20.68 -31.22 -79.48
N PRO A 4 21.08 -31.70 -78.29
CA PRO A 4 20.13 -32.26 -77.32
C PRO A 4 19.17 -31.18 -76.78
N PRO A 5 17.91 -31.54 -76.44
CA PRO A 5 16.95 -30.59 -75.89
C PRO A 5 17.44 -30.04 -74.55
N ARG A 6 17.32 -28.71 -74.37
CA ARG A 6 17.70 -28.05 -73.11
C ARG A 6 16.81 -28.54 -71.97
N PRO A 7 17.35 -28.88 -70.78
CA PRO A 7 16.54 -29.31 -69.66
C PRO A 7 15.58 -28.20 -69.22
N SER A 8 14.30 -28.54 -69.04
CA SER A 8 13.29 -27.60 -68.54
C SER A 8 13.68 -27.10 -67.15
N ARG A 9 13.93 -25.80 -67.01
CA ARG A 9 14.14 -25.18 -65.69
C ARG A 9 12.91 -25.48 -64.81
N ARG A 10 13.10 -26.20 -63.70
CA ARG A 10 12.05 -26.32 -62.68
C ARG A 10 11.63 -24.90 -62.24
N PRO A 11 10.33 -24.62 -62.08
CA PRO A 11 9.89 -23.34 -61.53
C PRO A 11 10.49 -23.15 -60.13
N PRO A 12 10.86 -21.92 -59.74
CA PRO A 12 11.40 -21.66 -58.42
C PRO A 12 10.38 -22.06 -57.33
N PRO A 13 10.82 -22.59 -56.17
CA PRO A 13 9.93 -23.04 -55.13
C PRO A 13 9.04 -21.88 -54.67
N ARG A 14 7.72 -22.05 -54.84
CA ARG A 14 6.71 -21.04 -54.55
C ARG A 14 6.74 -20.72 -53.05
N ARG A 15 7.33 -19.58 -52.68
CA ARG A 15 7.38 -19.11 -51.29
C ARG A 15 5.95 -19.11 -50.72
N GLN A 16 5.71 -19.96 -49.73
CA GLN A 16 4.44 -19.96 -49.01
C GLN A 16 4.28 -18.60 -48.30
N PRO A 17 3.07 -18.02 -48.23
CA PRO A 17 2.86 -16.83 -47.42
C PRO A 17 3.19 -17.14 -45.96
N PRO A 18 3.73 -16.19 -45.18
CA PRO A 18 4.05 -16.41 -43.79
C PRO A 18 2.78 -16.81 -43.03
N ARG A 19 2.76 -18.05 -42.52
CA ARG A 19 1.66 -18.59 -41.72
C ARG A 19 1.49 -17.69 -40.49
N ARG A 20 0.34 -17.01 -40.37
CA ARG A 20 0.04 -16.19 -39.20
C ARG A 20 0.14 -17.05 -37.95
N GLU A 21 1.11 -16.74 -37.09
CA GLU A 21 1.29 -17.44 -35.82
C GLU A 21 0.17 -17.03 -34.87
N THR A 22 -0.39 -17.99 -34.12
CA THR A 22 -1.35 -17.66 -33.07
C THR A 22 -0.63 -17.00 -31.88
N PRO A 23 -1.30 -16.15 -31.07
CA PRO A 23 -0.67 -15.51 -29.91
C PRO A 23 -0.03 -16.52 -28.95
N ILE A 24 -0.63 -17.70 -28.79
CA ILE A 24 -0.13 -18.78 -27.92
C ILE A 24 1.15 -19.42 -28.48
N GLU A 25 1.26 -19.61 -29.80
CA GLU A 25 2.49 -20.09 -30.44
C GLU A 25 3.62 -19.06 -30.33
N TRP A 26 3.29 -17.77 -30.48
CA TRP A 26 4.25 -16.68 -30.32
C TRP A 26 4.73 -16.56 -28.86
N TRP A 27 3.84 -16.65 -27.87
CA TRP A 27 4.22 -16.69 -26.44
C TRP A 27 5.11 -17.89 -26.10
N LYS A 28 4.88 -19.07 -26.69
CA LYS A 28 5.75 -20.25 -26.52
C LYS A 28 7.17 -20.04 -27.08
N LYS A 29 7.34 -19.17 -28.08
CA LYS A 29 8.65 -18.77 -28.62
C LYS A 29 9.31 -17.63 -27.83
N HIS A 30 8.50 -16.74 -27.27
CA HIS A 30 8.94 -15.54 -26.56
C HIS A 30 8.44 -15.48 -25.11
N PRO A 31 8.66 -16.52 -24.27
CA PRO A 31 8.04 -16.60 -22.94
C PRO A 31 8.47 -15.46 -22.01
N TRP A 32 9.73 -15.02 -22.12
CA TRP A 32 10.22 -13.87 -21.37
C TRP A 32 9.52 -12.56 -21.73
N ALA A 33 9.00 -12.38 -22.95
CA ALA A 33 8.23 -11.17 -23.30
C ALA A 33 6.92 -11.07 -22.51
N VAL A 34 6.30 -12.21 -22.17
CA VAL A 34 5.09 -12.27 -21.32
C VAL A 34 5.43 -11.92 -19.86
N VAL A 35 6.54 -12.44 -19.33
CA VAL A 35 7.04 -12.08 -17.99
C VAL A 35 7.37 -10.59 -17.92
N TRP A 36 8.07 -10.04 -18.92
CA TRP A 36 8.38 -8.60 -19.00
C TRP A 36 7.12 -7.74 -19.05
N PHE A 37 6.11 -8.11 -19.83
CA PHE A 37 4.82 -7.41 -19.84
C PHE A 37 4.18 -7.41 -18.44
N GLY A 38 4.23 -8.54 -17.72
CA GLY A 38 3.80 -8.63 -16.32
C GLY A 38 4.58 -7.70 -15.37
N VAL A 39 5.91 -7.59 -15.52
CA VAL A 39 6.75 -6.68 -14.72
C VAL A 39 6.38 -5.21 -14.99
N PHE A 40 6.16 -4.82 -16.24
CA PHE A 40 5.72 -3.46 -16.57
C PHE A 40 4.28 -3.15 -16.15
N LEU A 41 3.41 -4.17 -16.06
CA LEU A 41 2.02 -4.00 -15.61
C LEU A 41 1.87 -4.00 -14.08
N ALA A 42 2.79 -4.63 -13.34
CA ALA A 42 2.80 -4.70 -11.88
C ALA A 42 2.58 -3.35 -11.15
N PRO A 43 3.27 -2.24 -11.49
CA PRO A 43 3.01 -0.96 -10.81
C PRO A 43 1.59 -0.42 -11.05
N PHE A 44 1.02 -0.64 -12.25
CA PHE A 44 -0.38 -0.27 -12.53
C PHE A 44 -1.36 -1.15 -11.76
N ALA A 45 -1.07 -2.45 -11.60
CA ALA A 45 -1.87 -3.34 -10.76
C ALA A 45 -1.84 -2.91 -9.28
N VAL A 46 -0.69 -2.49 -8.75
CA VAL A 46 -0.56 -1.96 -7.38
C VAL A 46 -1.35 -0.65 -7.22
N LEU A 47 -1.29 0.28 -8.18
CA LEU A 47 -2.08 1.51 -8.16
C LEU A 47 -3.59 1.21 -8.22
N ALA A 48 -4.02 0.28 -9.08
CA ALA A 48 -5.43 -0.14 -9.16
C ALA A 48 -5.91 -0.80 -7.86
N LEU A 49 -5.10 -1.65 -7.23
CA LEU A 49 -5.41 -2.26 -5.93
C LEU A 49 -5.58 -1.20 -4.83
N ARG A 50 -4.75 -0.15 -4.81
CA ARG A 50 -4.90 0.97 -3.86
C ARG A 50 -6.17 1.79 -4.12
N LEU A 51 -6.49 2.11 -5.38
CA LEU A 51 -7.75 2.78 -5.72
C LEU A 51 -8.99 1.96 -5.32
N VAL A 52 -8.93 0.63 -5.37
CA VAL A 52 -10.02 -0.24 -4.86
C VAL A 52 -10.06 -0.29 -3.33
N GLN A 53 -8.92 -0.12 -2.65
CA GLN A 53 -8.86 -0.05 -1.18
C GLN A 53 -9.57 1.20 -0.62
N GLU A 54 -9.59 2.31 -1.37
CA GLU A 54 -10.33 3.54 -1.00
C GLU A 54 -11.86 3.34 -0.92
N PHE A 55 -12.41 2.24 -1.46
CA PHE A 55 -13.82 1.86 -1.38
C PHE A 55 -14.13 0.82 -0.28
N GLU A 56 -13.28 0.70 0.75
CA GLU A 56 -13.41 -0.22 1.91
C GLU A 56 -13.42 -1.72 1.55
N LEU A 57 -13.01 -2.09 0.33
CA LEU A 57 -13.06 -3.47 -0.19
C LEU A 57 -11.84 -4.35 0.19
N ASP A 58 -11.28 -4.17 1.40
CA ASP A 58 -10.04 -4.80 1.91
C ASP A 58 -9.89 -6.29 1.58
N THR A 59 -10.96 -7.08 1.81
CA THR A 59 -10.97 -8.53 1.58
C THR A 59 -10.81 -8.86 0.09
N VAL A 60 -11.44 -8.07 -0.79
CA VAL A 60 -11.35 -8.24 -2.24
C VAL A 60 -9.96 -7.84 -2.74
N VAL A 61 -9.42 -6.71 -2.27
CA VAL A 61 -8.06 -6.24 -2.60
C VAL A 61 -7.02 -7.30 -2.23
N THR A 62 -7.11 -7.83 -1.00
CA THR A 62 -6.19 -8.87 -0.50
C THR A 62 -6.26 -10.13 -1.36
N SER A 63 -7.46 -10.64 -1.64
CA SER A 63 -7.65 -11.84 -2.47
C SER A 63 -7.15 -11.63 -3.91
N LEU A 64 -7.44 -10.47 -4.51
CA LEU A 64 -7.04 -10.15 -5.88
C LEU A 64 -5.52 -10.01 -6.02
N GLN A 65 -4.84 -9.44 -5.02
CA GLN A 65 -3.38 -9.36 -4.99
C GLN A 65 -2.72 -10.74 -4.93
N TRP A 66 -3.24 -11.68 -4.11
CA TRP A 66 -2.77 -13.07 -4.11
C TRP A 66 -2.98 -13.77 -5.46
N VAL A 67 -4.11 -13.53 -6.12
CA VAL A 67 -4.38 -14.04 -7.48
C VAL A 67 -3.35 -13.50 -8.49
N PHE A 68 -3.04 -12.21 -8.47
CA PHE A 68 -2.00 -11.64 -9.35
C PHE A 68 -0.59 -12.19 -9.04
N LEU A 69 -0.24 -12.37 -7.77
CA LEU A 69 1.04 -12.97 -7.37
C LEU A 69 1.17 -14.41 -7.89
N LEU A 70 0.14 -15.24 -7.71
CA LEU A 70 0.12 -16.63 -8.17
C LEU A 70 0.16 -16.73 -9.70
N LEU A 71 -0.55 -15.85 -10.42
CA LEU A 71 -0.47 -15.76 -11.89
C LEU A 71 0.94 -15.38 -12.36
N PHE A 72 1.59 -14.41 -11.73
CA PHE A 72 2.95 -14.00 -12.07
C PHE A 72 3.98 -15.12 -11.81
N LEU A 73 3.85 -15.82 -10.67
CA LEU A 73 4.67 -16.99 -10.35
C LEU A 73 4.46 -18.15 -11.35
N ALA A 74 3.22 -18.42 -11.76
CA ALA A 74 2.93 -19.44 -12.76
C ALA A 74 3.56 -19.10 -14.12
N LEU A 75 3.44 -17.85 -14.58
CA LEU A 75 4.08 -17.36 -15.80
C LEU A 75 5.61 -17.48 -15.72
N LEU A 76 6.21 -17.18 -14.56
CA LEU A 76 7.65 -17.33 -14.34
C LEU A 76 8.10 -18.80 -14.43
N VAL A 77 7.41 -19.71 -13.75
CA VAL A 77 7.73 -21.16 -13.80
C VAL A 77 7.65 -21.69 -15.23
N ILE A 78 6.62 -21.30 -15.99
CA ILE A 78 6.47 -21.65 -17.41
C ILE A 78 7.65 -21.08 -18.24
N ALA A 79 8.04 -19.82 -18.02
CA ALA A 79 9.12 -19.18 -18.77
C ALA A 79 10.50 -19.81 -18.48
N VAL A 80 10.77 -20.17 -17.21
CA VAL A 80 11.96 -20.91 -16.81
C VAL A 80 11.96 -22.31 -17.44
N ALA A 81 10.88 -23.08 -17.33
CA ALA A 81 10.79 -24.43 -17.90
C ALA A 81 11.00 -24.46 -19.42
N LEU A 82 10.50 -23.45 -20.16
CA LEU A 82 10.67 -23.34 -21.62
C LEU A 82 12.06 -22.86 -22.07
N THR A 83 12.91 -22.34 -21.16
CA THR A 83 14.21 -21.74 -21.52
C THR A 83 15.43 -22.36 -20.83
N ALA A 84 15.26 -23.00 -19.66
CA ALA A 84 16.29 -23.79 -18.99
C ALA A 84 17.02 -24.82 -19.90
N PRO A 85 16.34 -25.62 -20.75
CA PRO A 85 17.03 -26.59 -21.63
C PRO A 85 17.77 -25.94 -22.82
N ARG A 86 17.81 -24.60 -22.93
CA ARG A 86 18.44 -23.88 -24.05
C ARG A 86 19.55 -22.93 -23.62
N SER A 87 19.49 -22.30 -22.45
CA SER A 87 20.56 -21.43 -21.94
C SER A 87 20.38 -21.09 -20.45
N ILE A 88 21.27 -21.64 -19.62
CA ILE A 88 21.30 -21.39 -18.17
C ILE A 88 21.51 -19.89 -17.86
N VAL A 89 22.34 -19.20 -18.65
CA VAL A 89 22.62 -17.76 -18.50
C VAL A 89 21.35 -16.92 -18.71
N ARG A 90 20.52 -17.25 -19.71
CA ARG A 90 19.25 -16.55 -19.94
C ARG A 90 18.23 -16.80 -18.83
N SER A 91 18.14 -18.03 -18.31
CA SER A 91 17.24 -18.31 -17.17
C SER A 91 17.71 -17.63 -15.88
N ALA A 92 19.03 -17.54 -15.62
CA ALA A 92 19.56 -16.84 -14.45
C ALA A 92 19.32 -15.32 -14.49
N GLY A 93 19.60 -14.67 -15.61
CA GLY A 93 19.34 -13.24 -15.78
C GLY A 93 17.85 -12.89 -15.72
N GLY A 94 16.99 -13.72 -16.32
CA GLY A 94 15.54 -13.57 -16.23
C GLY A 94 14.99 -13.80 -14.82
N LEU A 95 15.55 -14.76 -14.06
CA LEU A 95 15.15 -15.02 -12.68
C LEU A 95 15.44 -13.83 -11.76
N LEU A 96 16.61 -13.19 -11.89
CA LEU A 96 16.98 -12.00 -11.09
C LEU A 96 15.97 -10.85 -11.24
N LEU A 97 15.56 -10.56 -12.47
CA LEU A 97 14.58 -9.51 -12.77
C LEU A 97 13.14 -9.93 -12.45
N ALA A 98 12.82 -11.22 -12.48
CA ALA A 98 11.55 -11.73 -11.99
C ALA A 98 11.44 -11.67 -10.46
N VAL A 99 12.54 -11.86 -9.72
CA VAL A 99 12.60 -11.61 -8.26
C VAL A 99 12.33 -10.13 -7.97
N ALA A 100 12.84 -9.20 -8.77
CA ALA A 100 12.47 -7.78 -8.67
C ALA A 100 10.97 -7.54 -8.98
N GLY A 101 10.39 -8.24 -9.96
CA GLY A 101 8.96 -8.19 -10.24
C GLY A 101 8.08 -8.73 -9.10
N VAL A 102 8.47 -9.85 -8.49
CA VAL A 102 7.82 -10.40 -7.28
C VAL A 102 7.97 -9.43 -6.11
N ALA A 103 9.16 -8.85 -5.91
CA ALA A 103 9.38 -7.84 -4.88
C ALA A 103 8.55 -6.56 -5.10
N LEU A 104 8.23 -6.20 -6.35
CA LEU A 104 7.35 -5.08 -6.68
C LEU A 104 5.85 -5.41 -6.47
N LEU A 105 5.42 -6.64 -6.76
CA LEU A 105 4.06 -7.11 -6.43
C LEU A 105 3.84 -7.31 -4.93
N LEU A 106 4.91 -7.61 -4.19
CA LEU A 106 4.94 -7.64 -2.73
C LEU A 106 5.21 -6.26 -2.10
N ALA A 107 5.68 -5.26 -2.87
CA ALA A 107 6.03 -3.93 -2.35
C ALA A 107 4.90 -3.25 -1.54
N PRO A 108 3.61 -3.27 -1.93
CA PRO A 108 2.55 -2.71 -1.08
C PRO A 108 2.29 -3.53 0.21
N MET A 109 2.83 -4.75 0.36
CA MET A 109 2.84 -5.51 1.63
C MET A 109 4.18 -5.39 2.40
N THR A 110 5.27 -4.94 1.78
CA THR A 110 6.63 -4.99 2.39
C THR A 110 7.30 -3.61 2.55
N LEU A 111 6.95 -2.63 1.71
CA LEU A 111 7.40 -1.25 1.84
C LEU A 111 6.41 -0.45 2.69
N VAL A 112 6.91 0.17 3.75
CA VAL A 112 6.10 0.90 4.73
C VAL A 112 5.60 2.21 4.14
N THR A 113 4.36 2.22 3.65
CA THR A 113 3.65 3.47 3.32
C THR A 113 3.17 4.16 4.59
N LEU A 114 3.92 5.16 5.05
CA LEU A 114 3.57 6.01 6.19
C LEU A 114 2.39 6.92 5.82
N GLY A 115 1.17 6.62 6.29
CA GLY A 115 -0.03 7.36 5.91
C GLY A 115 -1.22 7.22 6.86
N ARG A 116 -2.07 8.24 6.90
CA ARG A 116 -3.33 8.23 7.64
C ARG A 116 -4.36 7.37 6.87
N ALA A 117 -4.71 6.21 7.41
CA ALA A 117 -5.67 5.30 6.80
C ALA A 117 -6.84 4.99 7.76
N ALA A 118 -7.96 4.53 7.20
CA ALA A 118 -9.09 4.01 7.97
C ALA A 118 -8.70 2.76 8.78
N CYS A 119 -9.46 2.45 9.84
CA CYS A 119 -9.34 1.15 10.50
C CYS A 119 -10.19 0.09 9.78
N PRO A 120 -9.69 -1.14 9.61
CA PRO A 120 -10.51 -2.23 9.06
C PRO A 120 -11.66 -2.56 10.04
N PRO A 121 -12.87 -2.93 9.58
CA PRO A 121 -14.06 -3.09 10.43
C PRO A 121 -13.90 -3.99 11.67
N ARG A 122 -13.01 -4.98 11.58
CA ARG A 122 -12.65 -5.91 12.68
C ARG A 122 -11.94 -5.24 13.88
N ALA A 123 -11.53 -3.98 13.78
CA ALA A 123 -10.81 -3.26 14.83
C ALA A 123 -11.70 -2.83 16.01
N GLY A 124 -13.03 -2.96 15.87
CA GLY A 124 -14.01 -2.61 16.90
C GLY A 124 -14.48 -1.16 16.84
N SER A 125 -15.48 -0.82 17.66
CA SER A 125 -16.15 0.48 17.63
C SER A 125 -15.55 1.56 18.54
N ASP A 126 -14.64 1.18 19.44
CA ASP A 126 -14.00 2.10 20.38
C ASP A 126 -12.71 2.72 19.81
N LEU A 127 -11.75 1.91 19.32
CA LEU A 127 -10.51 2.39 18.66
C LEU A 127 -9.64 3.37 19.48
N GLY A 128 -9.86 3.49 20.79
CA GLY A 128 -9.27 4.54 21.63
C GLY A 128 -9.89 5.92 21.44
N ARG A 129 -10.99 6.02 20.67
CA ARG A 129 -11.75 7.26 20.43
C ARG A 129 -12.27 7.86 21.73
N ILE A 130 -12.75 7.02 22.66
CA ILE A 130 -13.22 7.50 23.96
C ILE A 130 -12.04 8.07 24.76
N THR A 131 -10.93 7.32 24.90
CA THR A 131 -9.70 7.81 25.54
C THR A 131 -9.19 9.13 24.94
N ALA A 132 -9.22 9.26 23.61
CA ALA A 132 -8.80 10.47 22.91
C ALA A 132 -9.74 11.67 23.13
N ALA A 133 -11.05 11.43 23.27
CA ALA A 133 -12.00 12.47 23.65
C ALA A 133 -11.84 12.90 25.13
N THR A 134 -11.68 11.94 26.05
CA THR A 134 -11.46 12.21 27.49
C THR A 134 -10.24 13.09 27.74
N LEU A 135 -9.17 12.97 26.94
CA LEU A 135 -8.01 13.86 26.98
C LEU A 135 -8.40 15.32 26.66
N LEU A 136 -9.24 15.55 25.66
CA LEU A 136 -9.69 16.88 25.25
C LEU A 136 -10.73 17.44 26.22
N ASP A 137 -11.60 16.61 26.80
CA ASP A 137 -12.51 17.03 27.88
C ASP A 137 -11.72 17.48 29.11
N ALA A 138 -10.65 16.76 29.49
CA ALA A 138 -9.73 17.16 30.55
C ALA A 138 -9.04 18.50 30.24
N TRP A 139 -8.59 18.72 28.99
CA TRP A 139 -8.04 20.01 28.57
C TRP A 139 -9.08 21.15 28.68
N ARG A 140 -10.32 20.90 28.25
CA ARG A 140 -11.44 21.85 28.30
C ARG A 140 -11.83 22.21 29.74
N GLY A 141 -11.74 21.24 30.65
CA GLY A 141 -11.92 21.42 32.09
C GLY A 141 -10.78 22.18 32.79
N GLY A 142 -9.64 22.39 32.12
CA GLY A 142 -8.45 23.04 32.67
C GLY A 142 -7.40 22.09 33.26
N GLU A 143 -7.62 20.78 33.19
CA GLU A 143 -6.67 19.76 33.66
C GLU A 143 -5.54 19.48 32.63
N ALA A 144 -4.96 20.54 32.04
CA ALA A 144 -3.84 20.41 31.11
C ALA A 144 -2.63 19.76 31.81
N GLY A 145 -2.19 18.59 31.33
CA GLY A 145 -1.14 17.79 31.99
C GLY A 145 -1.60 16.94 33.19
N GLY A 146 -2.92 16.82 33.43
CA GLY A 146 -3.52 15.99 34.48
C GLY A 146 -3.33 14.47 34.28
N PRO A 147 -3.93 13.61 35.13
CA PRO A 147 -3.72 12.16 35.09
C PRO A 147 -4.01 11.50 33.73
N ALA A 148 -5.04 11.96 33.01
CA ALA A 148 -5.37 11.49 31.65
C ALA A 148 -4.22 11.66 30.64
N TRP A 149 -3.31 12.62 30.88
CA TRP A 149 -2.16 12.95 30.05
C TRP A 149 -0.90 12.15 30.41
N LYS A 150 -0.95 11.37 31.49
CA LYS A 150 0.16 10.54 32.00
C LYS A 150 0.02 9.06 31.64
N THR A 151 -1.06 8.68 30.95
CA THR A 151 -1.34 7.28 30.57
C THR A 151 -0.44 6.74 29.45
N GLY A 152 0.36 7.61 28.84
CA GLY A 152 1.51 7.32 28.00
C GLY A 152 2.29 8.61 27.72
N ASP A 153 3.39 8.51 26.96
CA ASP A 153 4.37 9.59 26.82
C ASP A 153 3.90 10.77 25.95
N ALA A 154 3.01 11.60 26.50
CA ALA A 154 2.71 12.93 25.99
C ALA A 154 4.03 13.72 25.89
N ALA A 155 4.48 13.96 24.65
CA ALA A 155 5.75 14.60 24.34
C ALA A 155 5.91 15.91 25.14
N PRO A 156 7.10 16.23 25.70
CA PRO A 156 7.30 17.44 26.51
C PRO A 156 6.79 18.71 25.82
N ALA A 157 7.18 18.89 24.55
CA ALA A 157 6.76 20.02 23.70
C ALA A 157 5.25 20.07 23.37
N TRP A 158 4.43 19.10 23.76
CA TRP A 158 2.96 19.22 23.77
C TRP A 158 2.48 19.77 25.13
N ARG A 159 2.94 19.18 26.24
CA ARG A 159 2.61 19.62 27.61
C ARG A 159 2.87 21.12 27.81
N ASP A 160 4.05 21.57 27.39
CA ASP A 160 4.48 22.98 27.53
C ASP A 160 3.55 23.95 26.77
N ARG A 161 3.06 23.56 25.59
CA ARG A 161 2.11 24.37 24.78
C ARG A 161 0.67 24.30 25.27
N THR A 162 0.26 23.20 25.90
CA THR A 162 -1.09 23.08 26.48
C THR A 162 -1.27 23.82 27.80
N GLY A 163 -0.18 24.13 28.52
CA GLY A 163 -0.23 24.96 29.72
C GLY A 163 -0.57 26.44 29.46
N SER A 164 -0.26 26.95 28.26
CA SER A 164 -0.54 28.35 27.85
C SER A 164 -1.83 28.55 27.05
N THR A 165 -2.52 27.46 26.67
CA THR A 165 -3.67 27.47 25.77
C THR A 165 -4.93 26.91 26.44
N LYS A 166 -6.02 27.69 26.44
CA LYS A 166 -7.34 27.21 26.88
C LYS A 166 -8.11 26.62 25.70
N LEU A 167 -8.49 25.35 25.78
CA LEU A 167 -9.44 24.76 24.84
C LEU A 167 -10.86 25.27 25.12
N LEU A 168 -11.52 25.82 24.09
CA LEU A 168 -12.90 26.29 24.17
C LEU A 168 -13.88 25.24 23.64
N GLU A 169 -13.53 24.58 22.53
CA GLU A 169 -14.35 23.60 21.81
C GLU A 169 -13.46 22.65 21.00
N TYR A 170 -13.95 21.44 20.74
CA TYR A 170 -13.32 20.51 19.81
C TYR A 170 -14.37 19.71 19.02
N GLN A 171 -14.02 19.32 17.79
CA GLN A 171 -14.82 18.45 16.93
C GLN A 171 -13.91 17.40 16.29
N ARG A 172 -14.27 16.11 16.35
CA ARG A 172 -13.54 15.05 15.63
C ARG A 172 -13.81 15.19 14.13
N VAL A 173 -12.75 15.34 13.35
CA VAL A 173 -12.77 15.44 11.88
C VAL A 173 -12.44 14.09 11.25
N GLY A 174 -11.48 13.37 11.82
CA GLY A 174 -11.02 12.07 11.32
C GLY A 174 -10.66 11.11 12.45
N SER A 175 -10.62 9.81 12.13
CA SER A 175 -10.13 8.76 13.02
C SER A 175 -9.80 7.53 12.20
N GLY A 176 -8.70 6.85 12.53
CA GLY A 176 -8.25 5.69 11.78
C GLY A 176 -7.12 4.91 12.44
N CYS A 177 -6.58 3.95 11.72
CA CYS A 177 -5.49 3.09 12.16
C CYS A 177 -4.17 3.61 11.57
N TRP A 178 -3.06 3.43 12.28
CA TRP A 178 -1.76 3.84 11.75
C TRP A 178 -1.15 2.71 10.92
N GLU A 179 -1.13 2.85 9.59
CA GLU A 179 -0.59 1.82 8.71
C GLU A 179 0.93 1.72 8.85
N ARG A 180 1.36 0.57 9.37
CA ARG A 180 2.00 -0.37 8.45
C ARG A 180 0.91 -1.17 7.74
N VAL A 181 1.04 -1.35 6.43
CA VAL A 181 0.20 -2.29 5.69
C VAL A 181 0.53 -3.71 6.15
N ALA A 182 -0.51 -4.49 6.45
CA ALA A 182 -0.49 -5.94 6.69
C ALA A 182 0.54 -6.52 7.70
N PRO A 183 0.11 -7.05 8.86
CA PRO A 183 -1.23 -6.94 9.44
C PRO A 183 -1.47 -5.51 9.94
N ILE A 184 -2.60 -4.91 9.55
CA ILE A 184 -3.06 -3.69 10.23
C ILE A 184 -3.39 -4.09 11.67
N VAL A 185 -2.55 -3.66 12.61
CA VAL A 185 -2.69 -3.99 14.02
C VAL A 185 -3.57 -2.92 14.67
N ALA A 186 -4.77 -3.33 15.09
CA ALA A 186 -5.71 -2.47 15.83
C ALA A 186 -5.24 -2.14 17.26
N THR A 187 -3.93 -2.23 17.53
CA THR A 187 -3.28 -1.75 18.75
C THR A 187 -2.70 -0.35 18.61
N SER A 188 -2.76 0.30 17.43
CA SER A 188 -2.39 1.72 17.31
C SER A 188 -3.28 2.49 16.33
N THR A 189 -3.82 3.62 16.81
CA THR A 189 -4.82 4.44 16.14
C THR A 189 -4.49 5.93 16.26
N TRP A 190 -5.05 6.73 15.35
CA TRP A 190 -4.96 8.18 15.33
C TRP A 190 -6.37 8.79 15.27
N HIS A 191 -6.57 9.90 15.98
CA HIS A 191 -7.83 10.63 16.03
C HIS A 191 -7.55 12.10 15.78
N GLU A 192 -8.13 12.67 14.74
CA GLU A 192 -7.89 14.04 14.31
C GLU A 192 -9.06 14.94 14.74
N PHE A 193 -8.74 15.97 15.50
CA PHE A 193 -9.70 16.92 16.04
C PHE A 193 -9.38 18.33 15.54
N ARG A 194 -10.40 19.01 15.04
CA ARG A 194 -10.40 20.47 14.93
C ARG A 194 -10.66 21.02 16.33
N VAL A 195 -9.79 21.90 16.80
CA VAL A 195 -9.87 22.51 18.13
C VAL A 195 -9.96 24.03 18.00
N THR A 196 -10.76 24.66 18.86
CA THR A 196 -10.80 26.12 19.02
C THR A 196 -10.12 26.45 20.33
N VAL A 197 -8.94 27.08 20.26
CA VAL A 197 -8.09 27.40 21.42
C VAL A 197 -7.98 28.91 21.61
N LYS A 198 -7.77 29.36 22.86
CA LYS A 198 -7.43 30.76 23.17
C LYS A 198 -6.08 30.83 23.90
N GLU A 199 -5.20 31.68 23.42
CA GLU A 199 -3.92 32.03 24.06
C GLU A 199 -4.07 33.34 24.83
N ALA A 200 -4.09 33.26 26.16
CA ALA A 200 -4.29 34.42 27.06
C ALA A 200 -5.44 35.36 26.62
N GLU A 201 -5.11 36.58 26.19
CA GLU A 201 -6.08 37.59 25.75
C GLU A 201 -6.34 37.59 24.22
N ALA A 202 -5.53 36.88 23.43
CA ALA A 202 -5.63 36.85 21.96
C ALA A 202 -6.96 36.28 21.44
N GLU A 203 -7.29 36.53 20.17
CA GLU A 203 -8.51 35.98 19.55
C GLU A 203 -8.49 34.44 19.50
N PRO A 204 -9.67 33.79 19.54
CA PRO A 204 -9.76 32.33 19.42
C PRO A 204 -9.23 31.83 18.07
N LEU A 205 -8.30 30.88 18.11
CA LEU A 205 -7.67 30.27 16.94
C LEU A 205 -8.24 28.86 16.71
N VAL A 206 -8.64 28.58 15.46
CA VAL A 206 -8.97 27.22 15.02
C VAL A 206 -7.68 26.53 14.59
N LYS A 207 -7.40 25.36 15.15
CA LYS A 207 -6.19 24.55 14.89
C LYS A 207 -6.56 23.07 14.73
N VAL A 208 -5.59 22.26 14.35
CA VAL A 208 -5.72 20.79 14.30
C VAL A 208 -4.81 20.15 15.34
N VAL A 209 -5.34 19.14 16.02
CA VAL A 209 -4.64 18.27 16.98
C VAL A 209 -4.90 16.82 16.59
N VAL A 210 -3.84 16.02 16.47
CA VAL A 210 -3.93 14.58 16.25
C VAL A 210 -3.53 13.84 17.52
N VAL A 211 -4.47 13.12 18.12
CA VAL A 211 -4.23 12.26 19.29
C VAL A 211 -3.91 10.86 18.81
N ARG A 212 -2.77 10.30 19.22
CA ARG A 212 -2.36 8.92 18.95
C ARG A 212 -2.64 8.04 20.16
N THR A 213 -3.35 6.94 19.95
CA THR A 213 -3.74 5.98 20.99
C THR A 213 -3.23 4.57 20.69
N VAL A 214 -2.99 3.79 21.74
CA VAL A 214 -2.56 2.39 21.67
C VAL A 214 -3.41 1.53 22.58
N ASN A 215 -3.71 0.29 22.16
CA ASN A 215 -4.35 -0.73 22.98
C ASN A 215 -3.27 -1.69 23.50
N ASP A 216 -3.19 -1.86 24.83
CA ASP A 216 -2.24 -2.77 25.48
C ASP A 216 -2.72 -4.23 25.61
N GLY A 217 -3.92 -4.53 25.11
CA GLY A 217 -4.62 -5.80 25.25
C GLY A 217 -5.77 -5.76 26.25
N THR A 218 -5.83 -4.73 27.10
CA THR A 218 -6.91 -4.50 28.08
C THR A 218 -7.48 -3.08 28.05
N THR A 219 -6.66 -2.07 27.74
CA THR A 219 -7.03 -0.66 27.81
C THR A 219 -6.44 0.15 26.66
N TRP A 220 -7.19 1.18 26.24
CA TRP A 220 -6.71 2.20 25.30
C TRP A 220 -6.04 3.37 26.05
N LYS A 221 -4.81 3.71 25.65
CA LYS A 221 -3.96 4.74 26.27
C LYS A 221 -3.48 5.74 25.22
N VAL A 222 -3.33 7.02 25.58
CA VAL A 222 -2.72 8.04 24.70
C VAL A 222 -1.21 7.87 24.71
N VAL A 223 -0.57 7.78 23.54
CA VAL A 223 0.89 7.60 23.38
C VAL A 223 1.58 8.72 22.61
N GLY A 224 0.82 9.75 22.22
CA GLY A 224 1.34 10.92 21.54
C GLY A 224 0.23 11.89 21.18
N VAL A 225 0.56 13.18 21.09
CA VAL A 225 -0.35 14.20 20.62
C VAL A 225 0.43 15.21 19.79
N ASP A 226 -0.02 15.43 18.55
CA ASP A 226 0.65 16.26 17.57
C ASP A 226 -0.21 17.49 17.28
N GLY A 227 0.21 18.65 17.80
CA GLY A 227 -0.49 19.92 17.64
C GLY A 227 -0.05 21.00 18.64
N PRO A 228 -0.80 22.11 18.75
CA PRO A 228 -1.72 22.59 17.73
C PRO A 228 -0.86 23.04 16.55
N ILE A 229 -1.06 22.48 15.36
CA ILE A 229 -0.24 22.86 14.19
C ILE A 229 -0.67 24.29 13.78
N PRO A 230 0.28 25.24 13.60
CA PRO A 230 -0.04 26.62 13.24
C PRO A 230 -0.74 26.73 11.89
#